data_AF-A0A453RQY1-F1
#
_entry.id   AF-A0A453RQY1-F1
#
_cell.length_a   1.000
_cell.length_b   1.000
_cell.length_c   1.000
_cell.angle_alpha   90.00
_cell.angle_beta   90.00
_cell.angle_gamma   90.00
#
_symmetry.space_group_name_H-M   'P 1'
#
loop_
_entity.id
_entity.type
_entity.pdbx_description
1 polymer ?
#
loop_
_entity_poly.entity_id
_entity_poly.type
_entity_poly.pdbx_seq_one_letter_code
_entity_poly.pdbx_strand_id
1 'polypeptide(L)'
;AGIWQSLVLVSFCGACTFLTGLSLSAIATNGAMKGGGPYYLIGRALGPEVGVSIGLCFFLGNAVAGSMYVLGAVETFLDAIPSAGLFQESVTVVNNTLLNGTATAGTATISTPSLHDLQVYGVIVTILLCFIVFGGVKIINKVAPAFLIPVLFSLLCIYLGVFIAPRHNAPKGITGLSLTSLRDNWGSEYQRTNNAGVPDPNGSIYWDFK
;
A
#
# COMPACT_ATOMS: atom_id res chain seq x y z
N ALA A 1 -14.23 -5.48 1.64
CA ALA A 1 -14.90 -5.17 0.35
C ALA A 1 -14.78 -6.37 -0.57
N GLY A 2 -15.80 -6.63 -1.39
CA GLY A 2 -15.78 -7.73 -2.38
C GLY A 2 -15.01 -7.35 -3.66
N ILE A 3 -14.79 -8.32 -4.56
CA ILE A 3 -14.09 -8.09 -5.84
C ILE A 3 -14.75 -6.96 -6.64
N TRP A 4 -16.09 -6.98 -6.76
CA TRP A 4 -16.83 -5.97 -7.53
C TRP A 4 -16.64 -4.56 -6.96
N GLN A 5 -16.80 -4.39 -5.65
CA GLN A 5 -16.64 -3.09 -4.99
C GLN A 5 -15.20 -2.57 -5.10
N SER A 6 -14.21 -3.44 -4.92
CA SER A 6 -12.80 -3.07 -5.06
C SER A 6 -12.47 -2.64 -6.49
N LEU A 7 -13.03 -3.31 -7.51
CA LEU A 7 -12.88 -2.92 -8.91
C LEU A 7 -13.51 -1.54 -9.21
N VAL A 8 -14.71 -1.27 -8.68
CA VAL A 8 -15.35 0.04 -8.79
C VAL A 8 -14.47 1.12 -8.14
N LEU A 9 -13.94 0.88 -6.95
CA LEU A 9 -13.08 1.83 -6.23
C LEU A 9 -11.80 2.14 -7.02
N VAL A 10 -11.10 1.13 -7.53
CA VAL A 10 -9.90 1.29 -8.35
C VAL A 10 -10.22 2.05 -9.64
N SER A 11 -11.34 1.73 -10.31
CA SER A 11 -11.76 2.43 -11.53
C SER A 11 -12.06 3.91 -11.29
N PHE A 12 -12.71 4.24 -10.17
CA PHE A 12 -13.02 5.61 -9.79
C PHE A 12 -11.75 6.42 -9.46
N CYS A 13 -10.84 5.85 -8.67
CA CYS A 13 -9.54 6.46 -8.38
C CYS A 13 -8.71 6.66 -9.66
N GLY A 14 -8.70 5.66 -10.54
CA GLY A 14 -8.04 5.73 -11.84
C GLY A 14 -8.64 6.82 -12.74
N ALA A 15 -9.96 6.94 -12.81
CA ALA A 15 -10.63 8.00 -13.57
C ALA A 15 -10.29 9.39 -13.04
N CYS A 16 -10.29 9.59 -11.72
CA CYS A 16 -9.89 10.86 -11.11
C CYS A 16 -8.43 11.25 -11.47
N THR A 17 -7.51 10.29 -11.36
CA THR A 17 -6.09 10.49 -11.70
C THR A 17 -5.91 10.78 -13.20
N PHE A 18 -6.64 10.06 -14.05
CA PHE A 18 -6.62 10.25 -15.50
C PHE A 18 -7.13 11.64 -15.91
N LEU A 19 -8.27 12.09 -15.37
CA LEU A 19 -8.81 13.44 -15.62
C LEU A 19 -7.85 14.53 -15.13
N THR A 20 -7.18 14.31 -13.99
CA THR A 20 -6.13 15.20 -13.48
C THR A 20 -4.94 15.26 -14.45
N GLY A 21 -4.53 14.11 -14.99
CA GLY A 21 -3.47 14.01 -16.00
C GLY A 21 -3.81 14.76 -17.30
N LEU A 22 -5.05 14.67 -17.78
CA LEU A 22 -5.53 15.45 -18.94
C LEU A 22 -5.48 16.96 -18.65
N SER A 23 -5.90 17.38 -17.46
CA SER A 23 -5.84 18.77 -17.03
C SER A 23 -4.40 19.28 -16.97
N LEU A 24 -3.47 18.48 -16.44
CA LEU A 24 -2.05 18.81 -16.40
C LEU A 24 -1.43 18.85 -17.81
N SER A 25 -1.87 17.99 -18.73
CA SER A 25 -1.46 18.02 -20.13
C SER A 25 -1.91 19.29 -20.85
N ALA A 26 -3.14 19.76 -20.60
CA ALA A 26 -3.63 21.04 -21.11
C ALA A 26 -2.83 22.24 -20.57
N ILE A 27 -2.47 22.20 -19.28
CA ILE A 27 -1.58 23.21 -18.67
C ILE A 27 -0.18 23.17 -19.31
N ALA A 28 0.39 21.97 -19.49
CA ALA A 28 1.72 21.76 -20.06
C ALA A 28 1.83 22.17 -21.54
N THR A 29 0.72 22.23 -22.25
CA THR A 29 0.66 22.64 -23.66
C THR A 29 0.31 24.12 -23.85
N ASN A 30 0.00 24.85 -22.76
CA ASN A 30 -0.34 26.27 -22.81
C ASN A 30 0.90 27.15 -22.58
N GLY A 31 1.41 27.75 -23.66
CA GLY A 31 2.47 28.78 -23.63
C GLY A 31 3.89 28.27 -23.86
N ALA A 32 4.85 29.22 -23.95
CA ALA A 32 6.26 28.91 -24.12
C ALA A 32 6.88 28.46 -22.78
N MET A 33 6.85 27.15 -22.52
CA MET A 33 7.41 26.57 -21.31
C MET A 33 8.94 26.59 -21.36
N LYS A 34 9.55 27.50 -20.60
CA LYS A 34 10.99 27.44 -20.30
C LYS A 34 11.23 26.32 -19.29
N GLY A 35 12.34 25.60 -19.42
CA GLY A 35 12.67 24.45 -18.58
C GLY A 35 12.55 24.76 -17.09
N GLY A 36 11.61 24.08 -16.43
CA GLY A 36 11.32 24.21 -15.00
C GLY A 36 10.52 22.99 -14.54
N GLY A 37 10.49 22.74 -13.23
CA GLY A 37 9.74 21.64 -12.63
C GLY A 37 8.22 21.87 -12.60
N PRO A 38 7.44 20.89 -12.09
CA PRO A 38 5.97 20.95 -12.09
C PRO A 38 5.39 22.22 -11.45
N TYR A 39 5.98 22.70 -10.36
CA TYR A 39 5.54 23.95 -9.69
C TYR A 39 5.70 25.19 -10.60
N TYR A 40 6.80 25.25 -11.37
CA TYR A 40 7.04 26.34 -12.31
C TYR A 40 6.01 26.36 -13.43
N LEU A 41 5.61 25.18 -13.94
CA LEU A 41 4.60 25.04 -14.98
C LEU A 41 3.23 25.54 -14.50
N ILE A 42 2.81 25.14 -13.29
CA ILE A 42 1.51 25.49 -12.72
C ILE A 42 1.44 26.97 -12.37
N GLY A 43 2.46 27.50 -11.68
CA GLY A 43 2.48 28.91 -11.26
C GLY A 43 2.49 29.90 -12.42
N ARG A 44 3.07 29.54 -13.57
CA ARG A 44 3.02 30.38 -14.78
C ARG A 44 1.68 30.32 -15.52
N ALA A 45 1.03 29.16 -15.54
CA ALA A 45 -0.19 28.95 -16.30
C ALA A 45 -1.46 29.43 -15.56
N LEU A 46 -1.51 29.27 -14.23
CA LEU A 46 -2.68 29.57 -13.42
C LEU A 46 -2.55 30.85 -12.57
N GLY A 47 -1.38 31.48 -12.55
CA GLY A 47 -1.08 32.64 -11.71
C GLY A 47 -0.52 32.28 -10.33
N PRO A 48 0.10 33.26 -9.64
CA PRO A 48 0.83 33.02 -8.40
C PRO A 48 -0.08 32.60 -7.23
N GLU A 49 -1.30 33.12 -7.14
CA GLU A 49 -2.24 32.82 -6.04
C GLU A 49 -2.67 31.35 -6.06
N VAL A 50 -3.04 30.85 -7.24
CA VAL A 50 -3.46 29.45 -7.45
C VAL A 50 -2.26 28.51 -7.38
N GLY A 51 -1.12 28.92 -7.96
CA GLY A 51 0.11 28.13 -7.94
C GLY A 51 0.65 27.87 -6.53
N VAL A 52 0.65 28.87 -5.65
CA VAL A 52 1.13 28.73 -4.26
C VAL A 52 0.24 27.76 -3.46
N SER A 53 -1.08 27.87 -3.58
CA SER A 53 -2.01 26.99 -2.86
C SER A 53 -1.83 25.52 -3.28
N ILE A 54 -1.82 25.25 -4.59
CA ILE A 54 -1.61 23.90 -5.12
C ILE A 54 -0.21 23.37 -4.73
N GLY A 55 0.82 24.21 -4.80
CA GLY A 55 2.19 23.84 -4.44
C GLY A 55 2.34 23.44 -2.97
N LEU A 56 1.69 24.16 -2.04
CA LEU A 56 1.74 23.84 -0.62
C LEU A 56 1.01 22.52 -0.33
N CYS A 57 -0.18 22.31 -0.91
CA CYS A 57 -0.91 21.05 -0.80
C CYS A 57 -0.09 19.87 -1.35
N PHE A 58 0.58 20.05 -2.50
CA PHE A 58 1.42 19.00 -3.09
C PHE A 58 2.68 18.70 -2.26
N PHE A 59 3.30 19.72 -1.65
CA PHE A 59 4.41 19.54 -0.73
C PHE A 59 4.00 18.73 0.50
N LEU A 60 2.90 19.11 1.16
CA LEU A 60 2.40 18.41 2.34
C LEU A 60 1.97 16.97 2.00
N GLY A 61 1.28 16.79 0.87
CA GLY A 61 0.89 15.47 0.38
C GLY A 61 2.08 14.54 0.16
N ASN A 62 3.14 15.03 -0.48
CA ASN A 62 4.37 14.24 -0.68
C ASN A 62 5.10 13.95 0.65
N ALA A 63 5.07 14.87 1.61
CA ALA A 63 5.67 14.64 2.94
C ALA A 63 4.95 13.50 3.69
N VAL A 64 3.61 13.52 3.69
CA VAL A 64 2.80 12.46 4.30
C VAL A 64 2.96 11.14 3.54
N ALA A 65 2.95 11.16 2.21
CA ALA A 65 3.19 9.96 1.40
C ALA A 65 4.58 9.34 1.68
N GLY A 66 5.61 10.19 1.84
CA GLY A 66 6.95 9.74 2.25
C GLY A 66 6.94 8.99 3.57
N SER A 67 6.20 9.50 4.58
CA SER A 67 6.05 8.80 5.87
C SER A 67 5.33 7.46 5.74
N MET A 68 4.30 7.38 4.87
CA MET A 68 3.56 6.15 4.62
C MET A 68 4.43 5.08 3.97
N TYR A 69 5.30 5.45 3.01
CA TYR A 69 6.24 4.51 2.39
C TYR A 69 7.25 3.95 3.38
N VAL A 70 7.74 4.78 4.31
CA VAL A 70 8.67 4.33 5.37
C VAL A 70 7.98 3.35 6.32
N LEU A 71 6.77 3.67 6.79
CA LEU A 71 6.02 2.79 7.69
C LEU A 71 5.71 1.43 7.04
N GLY A 72 5.25 1.42 5.78
CA GLY A 72 5.01 0.17 5.06
C GLY A 72 6.28 -0.65 4.82
N ALA A 73 7.43 0.00 4.58
CA ALA A 73 8.71 -0.68 4.46
C ALA A 73 9.17 -1.31 5.78
N VAL A 74 8.94 -0.63 6.91
CA VAL A 74 9.28 -1.15 8.25
C VAL A 74 8.36 -2.30 8.65
N GLU A 75 7.06 -2.18 8.40
CA GLU A 75 6.08 -3.25 8.65
C GLU A 75 6.45 -4.52 7.88
N THR A 76 6.65 -4.40 6.57
CA THR A 76 7.05 -5.55 5.73
C THR A 76 8.42 -6.14 6.11
N PHE A 77 9.34 -5.32 6.61
CA PHE A 77 10.64 -5.80 7.12
C PHE A 77 10.51 -6.60 8.41
N LEU A 78 9.71 -6.11 9.37
CA LEU A 78 9.48 -6.80 10.65
C LEU A 78 8.70 -8.10 10.44
N ASP A 79 7.73 -8.13 9.52
CA ASP A 79 7.00 -9.34 9.14
C ASP A 79 7.92 -10.38 8.46
N ALA A 80 8.88 -9.92 7.65
CA ALA A 80 9.82 -10.80 6.96
C ALA A 80 10.91 -11.36 7.89
N ILE A 81 11.31 -10.61 8.92
CA ILE A 81 12.32 -11.01 9.89
C ILE A 81 11.77 -10.83 11.32
N PRO A 82 10.90 -11.75 11.79
CA PRO A 82 10.31 -11.71 13.13
C PRO A 82 11.34 -11.58 14.27
N SER A 83 12.52 -12.16 14.08
CA SER A 83 13.62 -12.14 15.07
C SER A 83 14.28 -10.77 15.24
N ALA A 84 13.95 -9.78 14.41
CA ALA A 84 14.51 -8.42 14.50
C ALA A 84 13.72 -7.51 15.47
N GLY A 85 12.55 -7.92 15.96
CA GLY A 85 11.75 -7.13 16.91
C GLY A 85 12.49 -6.85 18.23
N LEU A 86 12.47 -5.59 18.69
CA LEU A 86 13.10 -5.18 19.94
C LEU A 86 12.15 -5.36 21.13
N PHE A 87 10.86 -5.08 20.91
CA PHE A 87 9.79 -5.38 21.85
C PHE A 87 9.11 -6.71 21.44
N GLN A 88 8.74 -7.52 22.43
CA GLN A 88 8.18 -8.86 22.21
C GLN A 88 6.90 -8.83 21.35
N GLU A 89 6.78 -9.76 20.41
CA GLU A 89 5.60 -9.92 19.55
C GLU A 89 4.31 -10.11 20.37
N SER A 90 3.26 -9.35 20.03
CA SER A 90 1.92 -9.66 20.50
C SER A 90 1.38 -10.85 19.70
N VAL A 91 1.54 -12.05 20.23
CA VAL A 91 0.94 -13.25 19.64
C VAL A 91 -0.57 -13.20 19.86
N THR A 92 -1.32 -12.84 18.82
CA THR A 92 -2.77 -12.98 18.84
C THR A 92 -3.16 -14.35 18.29
N VAL A 93 -3.72 -15.20 19.16
CA VAL A 93 -4.26 -16.50 18.75
C VAL A 93 -5.67 -16.27 18.22
N VAL A 94 -5.83 -16.31 16.90
CA VAL A 94 -7.16 -16.28 16.28
C VAL A 94 -7.68 -17.72 16.21
N ASN A 95 -8.73 -17.99 16.99
CA ASN A 95 -9.52 -19.20 16.85
C ASN A 95 -10.43 -19.04 15.61
N ASN A 96 -10.03 -19.61 14.48
CA ASN A 96 -10.90 -19.69 13.30
C ASN A 96 -12.14 -20.55 13.65
N THR A 97 -13.27 -19.91 13.93
CA THR A 97 -14.57 -20.57 13.89
C THR A 97 -15.03 -20.62 12.42
N LEU A 98 -14.64 -21.69 11.75
CA LEU A 98 -15.17 -22.03 10.43
C LEU A 98 -16.69 -22.18 10.52
N LEU A 99 -17.43 -21.29 9.87
CA LEU A 99 -18.80 -21.57 9.43
C LEU A 99 -18.73 -22.73 8.42
N ASN A 100 -18.91 -23.96 8.91
CA ASN A 100 -19.56 -25.12 8.28
C ASN A 100 -18.97 -26.45 8.82
N GLY A 101 -19.41 -26.86 10.02
CA GLY A 101 -19.71 -28.26 10.35
C GLY A 101 -18.62 -29.34 10.43
N THR A 102 -17.34 -29.11 10.11
CA THR A 102 -16.29 -30.13 10.28
C THR A 102 -15.05 -29.56 10.95
N ALA A 103 -14.82 -30.00 12.18
CA ALA A 103 -13.74 -29.56 13.04
C ALA A 103 -12.36 -29.88 12.45
N THR A 104 -11.59 -28.85 12.15
CA THR A 104 -10.13 -28.90 12.25
C THR A 104 -9.71 -27.56 12.85
N ALA A 105 -9.47 -27.55 14.16
CA ALA A 105 -8.97 -26.39 14.89
C ALA A 105 -7.57 -26.05 14.37
N GLY A 106 -7.50 -25.18 13.37
CA GLY A 106 -6.27 -24.49 13.02
C GLY A 106 -6.19 -23.21 13.85
N THR A 107 -5.31 -23.20 14.85
CA THR A 107 -4.88 -21.95 15.49
C THR A 107 -4.01 -21.20 14.49
N ALA A 108 -4.56 -20.17 13.85
CA ALA A 108 -3.76 -19.22 13.09
C ALA A 108 -3.22 -18.19 14.09
N THR A 109 -1.93 -18.31 14.43
CA THR A 109 -1.22 -17.27 15.17
C THR A 109 -0.88 -16.17 14.18
N ILE A 110 -1.54 -15.02 14.32
CA ILE A 110 -1.19 -13.83 13.56
C ILE A 110 -0.26 -13.02 14.47
N SER A 111 1.04 -13.11 14.17
CA SER A 111 2.04 -12.23 14.77
C SER A 111 1.92 -10.88 14.08
N THR A 112 1.38 -9.88 14.78
CA THR A 112 1.42 -8.49 14.33
C THR A 112 2.58 -7.79 15.03
N PRO A 113 3.41 -7.01 14.31
CA PRO A 113 4.50 -6.27 14.92
C PRO A 113 3.97 -5.27 15.94
N SER A 114 4.72 -5.03 17.01
CA SER A 114 4.30 -4.07 18.03
C SER A 114 4.31 -2.63 17.47
N LEU A 115 3.37 -1.79 17.90
CA LEU A 115 3.30 -0.39 17.46
C LEU A 115 4.58 0.39 17.83
N HIS A 116 5.22 0.03 18.94
CA HIS A 116 6.45 0.66 19.40
C HIS A 116 7.65 0.28 18.53
N ASP A 117 7.74 -0.97 18.07
CA ASP A 117 8.77 -1.37 17.10
C ASP A 117 8.59 -0.61 15.78
N LEU A 118 7.34 -0.49 15.28
CA LEU A 118 7.04 0.25 14.06
C LEU A 118 7.51 1.71 14.16
N GLN A 119 7.28 2.36 15.30
CA GLN A 119 7.70 3.74 15.55
C GLN A 119 9.23 3.87 15.64
N VAL A 120 9.90 3.00 16.40
CA VAL A 120 11.36 3.06 16.59
C VAL A 120 12.08 2.82 15.27
N TYR A 121 11.75 1.75 14.54
CA TYR A 121 12.33 1.47 13.24
C TYR A 121 11.96 2.55 12.21
N GLY A 122 10.73 3.07 12.24
CA GLY A 122 10.30 4.18 11.38
C GLY A 122 11.15 5.44 11.55
N VAL A 123 11.47 5.84 12.79
CA VAL A 123 12.34 6.99 13.07
C VAL A 123 13.78 6.72 12.61
N ILE A 124 14.32 5.53 12.88
CA ILE A 124 15.68 5.16 12.45
C ILE A 124 15.82 5.21 10.93
N VAL A 125 14.88 4.60 10.20
CA VAL A 125 14.87 4.59 8.73
C VAL A 125 14.70 6.01 8.18
N THR A 126 13.85 6.83 8.78
CA THR A 126 13.65 8.23 8.37
C THR A 126 14.94 9.04 8.52
N ILE A 127 15.64 8.92 9.65
CA ILE A 127 16.93 9.59 9.88
C ILE A 127 17.96 9.15 8.84
N LEU A 128 18.03 7.85 8.55
CA LEU A 128 18.93 7.30 7.54
C LEU A 128 18.61 7.88 6.14
N LEU A 129 17.33 7.91 5.75
CA LEU A 129 16.90 8.50 4.49
C LEU A 129 17.24 9.99 4.40
N CYS A 130 17.10 10.75 5.49
CA CYS A 130 17.53 12.15 5.54
C CYS A 130 19.03 12.28 5.22
N PHE A 131 19.89 11.43 5.81
CA PHE A 131 21.32 11.42 5.50
C PHE A 131 21.62 11.06 4.03
N ILE A 132 20.89 10.10 3.45
CA ILE A 132 21.04 9.75 2.03
C ILE A 132 20.68 10.94 1.13
N VAL A 133 19.60 11.66 1.45
CA VAL A 133 19.18 12.84 0.68
C VAL A 133 20.22 13.96 0.77
N PHE A 134 20.84 14.16 1.95
CA PHE A 134 21.96 15.10 2.10
C PHE A 134 23.19 14.73 1.27
N GLY A 135 23.43 13.43 1.02
CA GLY A 135 24.48 12.93 0.13
C GLY A 135 24.32 13.34 -1.34
N GLY A 136 23.17 13.92 -1.71
CA GLY A 136 22.94 14.59 -2.99
C GLY A 136 22.00 13.83 -3.92
N VAL A 137 20.96 14.51 -4.40
CA VAL A 137 19.89 13.93 -5.24
C VAL A 137 20.37 13.36 -6.59
N LYS A 138 21.59 13.70 -7.04
CA LYS A 138 22.17 13.19 -8.29
C LYS A 138 22.45 11.69 -8.24
N ILE A 139 22.90 11.16 -7.09
CA ILE A 139 23.16 9.72 -6.95
C ILE A 139 21.85 8.95 -7.02
N ILE A 140 20.81 9.48 -6.36
CA ILE A 140 19.46 8.90 -6.29
C ILE A 140 18.85 8.80 -7.69
N ASN A 141 18.90 9.88 -8.47
CA ASN A 141 18.37 9.88 -9.84
C ASN A 141 19.12 8.91 -10.77
N LYS A 142 20.40 8.62 -10.50
CA LYS A 142 21.17 7.64 -11.26
C LYS A 142 20.79 6.20 -10.91
N VAL A 143 20.46 5.92 -9.64
CA VAL A 143 20.05 4.57 -9.19
C VAL A 143 18.55 4.30 -9.35
N ALA A 144 17.73 5.33 -9.54
CA ALA A 144 16.28 5.22 -9.73
C ALA A 144 15.83 4.11 -10.72
N PRO A 145 16.37 3.99 -11.95
CA PRO A 145 15.95 2.93 -12.86
C PRO A 145 16.30 1.52 -12.37
N ALA A 146 17.32 1.36 -11.51
CA ALA A 146 17.66 0.06 -10.94
C ALA A 146 16.58 -0.43 -9.96
N PHE A 147 15.92 0.47 -9.23
CA PHE A 147 14.81 0.12 -8.33
C PHE A 147 13.54 -0.31 -9.07
N LEU A 148 13.39 0.03 -10.35
CA LEU A 148 12.26 -0.40 -11.16
C LEU A 148 12.33 -1.90 -11.51
N ILE A 149 13.53 -2.45 -11.67
CA ILE A 149 13.77 -3.85 -12.05
C ILE A 149 13.12 -4.85 -11.06
N PRO A 150 13.38 -4.79 -9.74
CA PRO A 150 12.77 -5.74 -8.80
C PRO A 150 11.24 -5.58 -8.70
N VAL A 151 10.71 -4.36 -8.89
CA VAL A 151 9.26 -4.12 -8.89
C VAL A 151 8.59 -4.81 -10.08
N LEU A 152 9.14 -4.65 -11.29
CA LEU A 152 8.62 -5.32 -12.48
C LEU A 152 8.80 -6.84 -12.40
N PHE A 153 9.91 -7.30 -11.85
CA PHE A 153 10.15 -8.73 -11.62
C PHE A 153 9.13 -9.32 -10.63
N SER A 154 8.85 -8.63 -9.52
CA SER A 154 7.82 -9.02 -8.56
C SER A 154 6.44 -9.12 -9.21
N LEU A 155 6.07 -8.13 -10.03
CA LEU A 155 4.81 -8.14 -10.77
C LEU A 155 4.69 -9.35 -11.72
N LEU A 156 5.77 -9.65 -12.46
CA LEU A 156 5.83 -10.83 -13.33
C LEU A 156 5.65 -12.12 -12.53
N CYS A 157 6.35 -12.26 -11.40
CA CYS A 157 6.24 -13.41 -10.51
C CYS A 157 4.82 -13.61 -9.97
N ILE A 158 4.12 -12.52 -9.63
CA ILE A 158 2.72 -12.57 -9.18
C ILE A 158 1.82 -13.14 -10.30
N TYR A 159 1.94 -12.62 -11.52
CA TYR A 159 1.14 -13.11 -12.65
C TYR A 159 1.43 -14.58 -12.97
N LEU A 160 2.70 -14.98 -13.03
CA LEU A 160 3.06 -16.39 -13.22
C LEU A 160 2.52 -17.28 -12.09
N GLY A 161 2.58 -16.80 -10.84
CA GLY A 161 2.06 -17.51 -9.67
C GLY A 161 0.57 -17.82 -9.78
N VAL A 162 -0.23 -16.89 -10.31
CA VAL A 162 -1.68 -17.09 -10.52
C VAL A 162 -1.97 -18.19 -11.54
N PHE A 163 -1.18 -18.30 -12.61
CA PHE A 163 -1.37 -19.34 -13.64
C PHE A 163 -0.83 -20.72 -13.24
N ILE A 164 0.17 -20.78 -12.36
CA ILE A 164 0.80 -22.05 -11.92
C ILE A 164 0.05 -22.67 -10.72
N ALA A 165 -0.68 -21.86 -9.94
CA ALA A 165 -1.50 -22.36 -8.84
C ALA A 165 -2.76 -23.12 -9.32
N PRO A 166 -3.24 -24.16 -8.61
CA PRO A 166 -2.77 -24.67 -7.33
C PRO A 166 -1.71 -25.79 -7.43
N ARG A 167 -0.73 -25.77 -6.52
CA ARG A 167 0.28 -26.84 -6.37
C ARG A 167 -0.23 -27.91 -5.39
N HIS A 168 0.23 -29.16 -5.52
CA HIS A 168 -0.29 -30.32 -4.76
C HIS A 168 -0.19 -30.20 -3.22
N ASN A 169 0.56 -29.23 -2.68
CA ASN A 169 0.69 -28.91 -1.25
C ASN A 169 0.46 -27.42 -0.95
N ALA A 170 -0.35 -26.72 -1.76
CA ALA A 170 -0.61 -25.31 -1.54
C ALA A 170 -1.49 -25.07 -0.28
N PRO A 171 -1.27 -23.97 0.48
CA PRO A 171 -2.18 -23.54 1.53
C PRO A 171 -3.61 -23.42 1.01
N LYS A 172 -4.62 -23.72 1.85
CA LYS A 172 -6.04 -23.73 1.47
C LYS A 172 -6.54 -22.41 0.84
N GLY A 173 -5.83 -21.30 1.06
CA GLY A 173 -6.16 -19.99 0.49
C GLY A 173 -5.65 -19.75 -0.94
N ILE A 174 -4.79 -20.61 -1.51
CA ILE A 174 -4.22 -20.42 -2.86
C ILE A 174 -4.91 -21.38 -3.83
N THR A 175 -5.99 -20.92 -4.48
CA THR A 175 -6.82 -21.73 -5.37
C THR A 175 -6.51 -21.57 -6.86
N GLY A 176 -5.67 -20.58 -7.23
CA GLY A 176 -5.39 -20.25 -8.64
C GLY A 176 -6.58 -19.57 -9.33
N LEU A 177 -6.68 -19.71 -10.66
CA LEU A 177 -7.84 -19.23 -11.43
C LEU A 177 -9.04 -20.17 -11.25
N SER A 178 -9.84 -19.92 -10.22
CA SER A 178 -11.04 -20.69 -9.92
C SER A 178 -12.30 -19.81 -10.00
N LEU A 179 -13.26 -20.22 -10.84
CA LEU A 179 -14.54 -19.51 -10.98
C LEU A 179 -15.37 -19.56 -9.70
N THR A 180 -15.22 -20.62 -8.90
CA THR A 180 -15.92 -20.77 -7.61
C THR A 180 -15.38 -19.75 -6.62
N SER A 181 -14.05 -19.65 -6.46
CA SER A 181 -13.42 -18.62 -5.61
C SER A 181 -13.78 -17.20 -6.05
N LEU A 182 -13.84 -16.95 -7.37
CA LEU A 182 -14.26 -15.64 -7.89
C LEU A 182 -15.71 -15.32 -7.53
N ARG A 183 -16.62 -16.29 -7.66
CA ARG A 183 -18.03 -16.11 -7.30
C ARG A 183 -18.22 -15.90 -5.80
N ASP A 184 -17.51 -16.66 -4.99
CA ASP A 184 -17.61 -16.60 -3.53
C ASP A 184 -17.09 -15.26 -2.99
N ASN A 185 -16.05 -14.68 -3.62
CA ASN A 185 -15.49 -13.38 -3.24
C ASN A 185 -16.12 -12.19 -3.98
N TRP A 186 -17.18 -12.41 -4.78
CA TRP A 186 -17.80 -11.35 -5.58
C TRP A 186 -18.48 -10.29 -4.69
N GLY A 187 -19.19 -10.77 -3.67
CA GLY A 187 -19.89 -9.95 -2.68
C GLY A 187 -18.98 -9.41 -1.58
N SER A 188 -19.46 -8.43 -0.83
CA SER A 188 -18.71 -7.83 0.27
C SER A 188 -18.92 -8.56 1.58
N GLU A 189 -17.83 -8.92 2.24
CA GLU A 189 -17.84 -9.36 3.62
C GLU A 189 -17.02 -8.37 4.46
N TYR A 190 -17.70 -7.43 5.11
CA TYR A 190 -17.05 -6.48 6.02
C TYR A 190 -16.96 -7.11 7.40
N GLN A 191 -15.73 -7.35 7.86
CA GLN A 191 -15.45 -7.98 9.14
C GLN A 191 -15.10 -6.96 10.20
N ARG A 192 -15.47 -7.26 11.45
CA ARG A 192 -15.01 -6.52 12.64
C ARG A 192 -13.56 -6.86 12.91
N THR A 193 -12.81 -5.89 13.41
CA THR A 193 -11.40 -6.07 13.78
C THR A 193 -11.16 -5.73 15.24
N ASN A 194 -10.15 -6.35 15.83
CA ASN A 194 -9.62 -5.95 17.12
C ASN A 194 -8.72 -4.70 16.99
N ASN A 195 -8.16 -4.22 18.11
CA ASN A 195 -7.26 -3.06 18.14
C ASN A 195 -5.97 -3.22 17.32
N ALA A 196 -5.62 -4.45 16.94
CA ALA A 196 -4.47 -4.76 16.09
C ALA A 196 -4.86 -4.90 14.60
N GLY A 197 -6.10 -4.57 14.22
CA GLY A 197 -6.57 -4.68 12.84
C GLY A 197 -6.84 -6.12 12.38
N VAL A 198 -6.74 -7.09 13.28
CA VAL A 198 -6.98 -8.51 12.99
C VAL A 198 -8.48 -8.79 13.03
N PRO A 199 -9.04 -9.55 12.06
CA PRO A 199 -10.44 -9.94 12.08
C PRO A 199 -10.82 -10.66 13.38
N ASP A 200 -11.83 -10.14 14.06
CA ASP A 200 -12.37 -10.68 15.31
C ASP A 200 -13.90 -10.54 15.27
N PRO A 201 -14.68 -11.64 15.36
CA PRO A 201 -16.14 -11.59 15.42
C PRO A 201 -16.68 -10.69 16.54
N ASN A 202 -15.95 -10.58 17.66
CA ASN A 202 -16.27 -9.73 18.80
C ASN A 202 -15.48 -8.41 18.80
N GLY A 203 -14.77 -8.09 17.72
CA GLY A 203 -13.98 -6.88 17.57
C GLY A 203 -14.80 -5.63 17.84
N SER A 204 -14.24 -4.71 18.64
CA SER A 204 -14.87 -3.44 18.97
C SER A 204 -14.93 -2.48 17.78
N ILE A 205 -14.07 -2.68 16.78
CA ILE A 205 -13.92 -1.80 15.62
C ILE A 205 -14.70 -2.40 14.45
N TYR A 206 -15.68 -1.65 13.95
CA TYR A 206 -16.50 -2.02 12.80
C TYR A 206 -16.28 -1.01 11.66
N TRP A 207 -15.84 -1.52 10.50
CA TRP A 207 -15.51 -0.72 9.32
C TRP A 207 -16.69 -0.65 8.34
N ASP A 208 -17.82 -0.12 8.81
CA ASP A 208 -18.97 0.15 7.96
C ASP A 208 -19.01 1.64 7.59
N PHE A 209 -19.08 1.90 6.29
CA PHE A 209 -19.23 3.24 5.74
C PHE A 209 -20.71 3.57 5.73
N LYS A 210 -21.24 3.98 6.88
CA LYS A 210 -22.60 4.51 6.99
C LYS A 210 -22.71 5.91 6.41
#